data_AF-A0A540LB95-F1
#
_entry.id   AF-A0A540LB95-F1
#
_cell.length_a   1.000
_cell.length_b   1.000
_cell.length_c   1.000
_cell.angle_alpha   90.00
_cell.angle_beta   90.00
_cell.angle_gamma   90.00
#
_symmetry.space_group_name_H-M   'P 1'
#
loop_
_entity.id
_entity.type
_entity.pdbx_description
1 polymer ?
#
loop_
_entity_poly.entity_id
_entity_poly.type
_entity_poly.pdbx_seq_one_letter_code
_entity_poly.pdbx_strand_id
1 'polypeptide(L)'
;MVKVRADKIDEVTKAVEDGTLRTSGSNDILTIALETPEYSGCVRGVGTGISHKMYFKTPRCKTQSSQQQMMQTHLEQQSLHIEELNKKFNLIASLLTPDQLSKMQELVQSNVVQSNHISEKASCTAKKEKKMKHLLRK
;
A
#
# COMPACT_ATOMS: atom_id res chain seq x y z
N MET A 1 33.56 -28.41 13.47
CA MET A 1 32.61 -27.64 12.63
C MET A 1 32.75 -26.13 12.80
N VAL A 2 32.82 -25.59 14.03
CA VAL A 2 32.97 -24.13 14.26
C VAL A 2 34.26 -23.56 13.66
N LYS A 3 35.39 -24.27 13.81
CA LYS A 3 36.70 -23.84 13.29
C LYS A 3 36.71 -23.64 11.76
N VAL A 4 36.14 -24.58 11.02
CA VAL A 4 36.05 -24.53 9.55
C VAL A 4 35.30 -23.29 9.05
N ARG A 5 34.24 -22.87 9.75
CA ARG A 5 33.48 -21.66 9.37
C ARG A 5 34.25 -20.38 9.68
N ALA A 6 34.99 -20.34 10.79
CA ALA A 6 35.86 -19.21 11.12
C ALA A 6 36.96 -19.03 10.07
N ASP A 7 37.63 -20.14 9.70
CA ASP A 7 38.67 -20.13 8.66
C ASP A 7 38.13 -19.60 7.32
N LYS A 8 36.87 -19.94 6.98
CA LYS A 8 36.21 -19.44 5.76
C LYS A 8 35.90 -17.93 5.82
N ILE A 9 35.50 -17.42 6.98
CA ILE A 9 35.29 -15.98 7.17
C ILE A 9 36.61 -15.24 6.99
N ASP A 10 37.71 -15.75 7.54
CA ASP A 10 39.04 -15.15 7.41
C ASP A 10 39.53 -15.15 5.96
N GLU A 11 39.31 -16.25 5.23
CA GLU A 11 39.64 -16.36 3.80
C GLU A 11 38.90 -15.31 2.96
N VAL A 12 37.58 -15.19 3.16
CA VAL A 12 36.75 -14.22 2.43
C VAL A 12 37.13 -12.78 2.81
N THR A 13 37.44 -12.52 4.08
CA THR A 13 37.86 -11.20 4.56
C THR A 13 39.14 -10.75 3.86
N LYS A 14 40.15 -11.63 3.79
CA LYS A 14 41.39 -11.34 3.05
C LYS A 14 41.13 -11.07 1.57
N ALA A 15 40.28 -11.85 0.92
CA ALA A 15 39.93 -11.62 -0.48
C ALA A 15 39.26 -10.26 -0.73
N VAL A 16 38.52 -9.73 0.26
CA VAL A 16 37.94 -8.38 0.21
C VAL A 16 39.00 -7.31 0.42
N GLU A 17 39.91 -7.49 1.39
CA GLU A 17 41.03 -6.58 1.67
C GLU A 17 41.98 -6.47 0.47
N ASP A 18 42.27 -7.59 -0.18
CA ASP A 18 43.08 -7.68 -1.40
C ASP A 18 42.36 -7.09 -2.64
N GLY A 19 41.08 -6.71 -2.50
CA GLY A 19 40.26 -6.14 -3.58
C GLY A 19 39.84 -7.16 -4.65
N THR A 20 40.09 -8.45 -4.42
CA THR A 20 39.70 -9.54 -5.33
C THR A 20 38.19 -9.78 -5.27
N LEU A 21 37.59 -9.59 -4.10
CA LEU A 21 36.17 -9.80 -3.86
C LEU A 21 35.48 -8.49 -3.46
N ARG A 22 34.40 -8.12 -4.15
CA ARG A 22 33.60 -6.91 -3.84
C ARG A 22 32.33 -7.29 -3.10
N THR A 23 32.17 -6.80 -1.88
CA THR A 23 30.94 -6.97 -1.10
C THR A 23 29.98 -5.80 -1.34
N SER A 24 28.69 -6.08 -1.44
CA SER A 24 27.66 -5.03 -1.58
C SER A 24 26.30 -5.51 -1.07
N GLY A 25 25.64 -4.69 -0.27
CA GLY A 25 24.32 -4.99 0.30
C GLY A 25 24.31 -6.36 0.98
N SER A 26 23.40 -7.23 0.54
CA SER A 26 23.24 -8.59 1.06
C SER A 26 24.26 -9.62 0.55
N ASN A 27 25.18 -9.23 -0.33
CA ASN A 27 26.34 -10.05 -0.69
C ASN A 27 27.55 -9.59 0.16
N ASP A 28 27.46 -9.84 1.46
CA ASP A 28 28.51 -9.52 2.44
C ASP A 28 29.41 -10.74 2.75
N ILE A 29 30.47 -10.50 3.52
CA ILE A 29 31.46 -11.53 3.91
C ILE A 29 30.76 -12.74 4.54
N LEU A 30 29.79 -12.50 5.43
CA LEU A 30 29.10 -13.56 6.15
C LEU A 30 28.19 -14.39 5.25
N THR A 31 27.52 -13.76 4.28
CA THR A 31 26.69 -14.47 3.30
C THR A 31 27.54 -15.42 2.45
N ILE A 32 28.73 -14.97 2.04
CA ILE A 32 29.65 -15.77 1.22
C ILE A 32 30.30 -16.88 2.05
N ALA A 33 30.81 -16.56 3.23
CA ALA A 33 31.54 -17.52 4.07
C ALA A 33 30.63 -18.61 4.67
N LEU A 34 29.36 -18.26 4.97
CA LEU A 34 28.40 -19.19 5.56
C LEU A 34 27.48 -19.83 4.52
N GLU A 35 27.55 -19.41 3.26
CA GLU A 35 26.68 -19.87 2.16
C GLU A 35 25.19 -19.79 2.49
N THR A 36 24.80 -18.82 3.31
CA THR A 36 23.43 -18.64 3.81
C THR A 36 22.94 -17.24 3.45
N PRO A 37 21.80 -17.11 2.75
CA PRO A 37 21.22 -15.81 2.41
C PRO A 37 20.93 -14.96 3.65
N GLU A 38 21.06 -13.64 3.50
CA GLU A 38 20.67 -12.69 4.53
C GLU A 38 19.14 -12.57 4.62
N TYR A 39 18.58 -12.66 5.82
CA TYR A 39 17.17 -12.42 6.07
C TYR A 39 16.95 -11.04 6.67
N SER A 40 16.25 -10.19 5.94
CA SER A 40 15.89 -8.85 6.42
C SER A 40 15.02 -8.97 7.67
N GLY A 41 15.47 -8.36 8.75
CA GLY A 41 14.72 -8.29 10.00
C GLY A 41 15.04 -9.35 11.04
N CYS A 42 15.97 -10.29 10.79
CA CYS A 42 16.46 -11.24 11.79
C CYS A 42 17.96 -11.04 12.04
N VAL A 43 18.37 -11.08 13.31
CA VAL A 43 19.79 -11.00 13.68
C VAL A 43 20.44 -12.38 13.51
N ARG A 44 21.52 -12.45 12.72
CA ARG A 44 22.29 -13.70 12.54
C ARG A 44 22.87 -14.17 13.88
N GLY A 45 22.83 -15.49 14.12
CA GLY A 45 23.47 -16.13 15.27
C GLY A 45 22.69 -16.10 16.60
N VAL A 46 21.57 -15.39 16.68
CA VAL A 46 20.76 -15.28 17.92
C VAL A 46 19.55 -16.23 17.93
N GLY A 47 19.12 -16.71 16.76
CA GLY A 47 17.96 -17.60 16.61
C GLY A 47 16.77 -16.94 15.93
N THR A 48 15.67 -17.68 15.79
CA THR A 48 14.46 -17.19 15.15
C THR A 48 13.72 -16.19 16.03
N GLY A 49 13.09 -15.18 15.42
CA GLY A 49 12.24 -14.22 16.12
C GLY A 49 12.96 -13.03 16.76
N ILE A 50 14.30 -12.98 16.70
CA ILE A 50 15.06 -11.83 17.19
C ILE A 50 15.35 -10.85 16.06
N SER A 51 14.75 -9.66 16.14
CA SER A 51 14.95 -8.58 15.18
C SER A 51 15.93 -7.52 15.67
N HIS A 52 16.64 -6.88 14.73
CA HIS A 52 17.56 -5.78 15.02
C HIS A 52 16.93 -4.67 15.91
N LYS A 53 15.61 -4.46 15.79
CA LYS A 53 14.84 -3.48 16.60
C LYS A 53 14.89 -3.74 18.11
N MET A 54 15.22 -4.96 18.52
CA MET A 54 15.34 -5.31 19.94
C MET A 54 16.64 -4.79 20.56
N TYR A 55 17.68 -4.62 19.75
CA TYR A 55 18.98 -4.12 20.19
C TYR A 55 19.14 -2.63 19.90
N PHE A 56 18.71 -2.22 18.71
CA PHE A 56 18.82 -0.83 18.27
C PHE A 56 17.48 -0.14 18.49
N LYS A 57 17.48 0.89 19.36
CA LYS A 57 16.33 1.78 19.58
C LYS A 57 16.16 2.74 18.41
N THR A 58 16.00 2.21 17.20
CA THR A 58 15.86 3.03 16.00
C THR A 58 14.49 3.69 16.00
N PRO A 59 14.40 5.04 15.87
CA PRO A 59 13.12 5.71 15.80
C PRO A 59 12.34 5.16 14.61
N ARG A 60 11.06 4.80 14.84
CA ARG A 60 10.21 4.25 13.80
C ARG A 60 9.98 5.34 12.75
N CYS A 61 10.51 5.15 11.54
CA CYS A 61 10.22 6.05 10.42
C CYS A 61 8.70 6.04 10.19
N LYS A 62 8.05 7.20 10.37
CA LYS A 62 6.62 7.37 10.08
C LYS A 62 6.47 7.58 8.58
N THR A 63 6.61 6.51 7.80
CA THR A 63 6.19 6.55 6.40
C THR A 63 4.67 6.67 6.43
N GLN A 64 4.12 7.81 6.03
CA GLN A 64 2.69 7.87 5.74
C GLN A 64 2.42 6.82 4.66
N SER A 65 1.40 5.99 4.88
CA SER A 65 1.10 4.96 3.88
C SER A 65 0.77 5.65 2.57
N SER A 66 1.17 5.07 1.44
CA SER A 66 0.81 5.57 0.11
C SER A 66 -0.71 5.84 0.01
N GLN A 67 -1.52 5.02 0.68
CA GLN A 67 -2.96 5.20 0.79
C GLN A 67 -3.40 6.45 1.58
N GLN A 68 -2.72 6.81 2.67
CA GLN A 68 -3.00 8.06 3.41
C GLN A 68 -2.69 9.28 2.55
N GLN A 69 -1.59 9.23 1.80
CA GLN A 69 -1.21 10.33 0.91
C GLN A 69 -2.23 10.49 -0.24
N MET A 70 -2.69 9.39 -0.84
CA MET A 70 -3.73 9.43 -1.87
C MET A 70 -5.08 9.92 -1.35
N MET A 71 -5.47 9.51 -0.14
CA MET A 71 -6.68 10.02 0.51
C MET A 71 -6.60 11.52 0.72
N GLN A 72 -5.45 12.02 1.19
CA GLN A 72 -5.25 13.43 1.45
C GLN A 72 -5.33 14.27 0.18
N THR A 73 -4.67 13.83 -0.90
CA THR A 73 -4.75 14.54 -2.20
C THR A 73 -6.15 14.51 -2.78
N HIS A 74 -6.88 13.41 -2.62
CA HIS A 74 -8.26 13.32 -3.11
C HIS A 74 -9.19 14.29 -2.38
N LEU A 75 -9.09 14.39 -1.06
CA LEU A 75 -9.87 15.32 -0.25
C LEU A 75 -9.56 16.79 -0.62
N GLU A 76 -8.29 17.09 -0.84
CA GLU A 76 -7.85 18.43 -1.26
C GLU A 76 -8.40 18.81 -2.65
N GLN A 77 -8.35 17.88 -3.61
CA GLN A 77 -8.96 18.08 -4.92
C GLN A 77 -10.48 18.28 -4.86
N GLN A 78 -11.19 17.50 -4.01
CA GLN A 78 -12.63 17.69 -3.81
C GLN A 78 -12.96 19.08 -3.25
N SER A 79 -12.17 19.55 -2.27
CA SER A 79 -12.36 20.88 -1.67
C SER A 79 -12.23 21.99 -2.71
N LEU A 80 -11.19 21.94 -3.55
CA LEU A 80 -10.98 22.91 -4.62
C LEU A 80 -12.12 22.89 -5.64
N HIS A 81 -12.60 21.70 -6.01
CA HIS A 81 -13.71 21.56 -6.94
C HIS A 81 -15.01 22.16 -6.38
N ILE A 82 -15.32 21.90 -5.11
CA ILE A 82 -16.49 22.48 -4.43
C ILE A 82 -16.39 24.00 -4.37
N GLU A 83 -15.21 24.55 -4.07
CA GLU A 83 -15.00 26.00 -4.04
C GLU A 83 -15.23 26.63 -5.42
N GLU A 84 -14.77 25.97 -6.48
CA GLU A 84 -14.96 26.42 -7.86
C GLU A 84 -16.44 26.40 -8.27
N LEU A 85 -17.17 25.34 -7.91
CA LEU A 85 -18.61 25.24 -8.12
C LEU A 85 -19.36 26.34 -7.35
N ASN A 86 -18.98 26.60 -6.10
CA ASN A 86 -19.59 27.66 -5.30
C ASN A 86 -19.37 29.05 -5.91
N LYS A 87 -18.16 29.33 -6.42
CA LYS A 87 -17.88 30.59 -7.15
C LYS A 87 -18.76 30.75 -8.38
N LYS A 88 -18.89 29.69 -9.19
CA LYS A 88 -19.76 29.67 -10.38
C LYS A 88 -21.23 29.86 -10.00
N PHE A 89 -21.70 29.17 -8.97
CA PHE A 89 -23.07 29.28 -8.46
C PHE A 89 -23.39 30.72 -8.02
N ASN A 90 -22.51 31.33 -7.23
CA ASN A 90 -22.68 32.70 -6.77
C ASN A 90 -22.69 33.71 -7.92
N LEU A 91 -21.85 33.50 -8.93
CA LEU A 91 -21.83 34.35 -10.13
C LEU A 91 -23.14 34.24 -10.91
N ILE A 92 -23.65 33.02 -11.11
CA ILE A 92 -24.94 32.79 -11.80
C ILE A 92 -26.08 33.43 -11.00
N ALA A 93 -26.12 33.25 -9.68
CA ALA A 93 -27.14 33.85 -8.82
C ALA A 93 -27.14 35.39 -8.86
N SER A 94 -25.97 36.01 -9.06
CA SER A 94 -25.87 37.46 -9.24
C SER A 94 -26.34 37.95 -10.62
N LEU A 95 -26.32 37.09 -11.65
CA LEU A 95 -26.65 37.45 -13.03
C LEU A 95 -28.07 37.07 -13.44
N LEU A 96 -28.73 36.14 -12.74
CA LEU A 96 -30.09 35.70 -13.03
C LEU A 96 -31.11 36.38 -12.10
N THR A 97 -32.18 36.97 -12.68
CA THR A 97 -33.35 37.43 -11.94
C THR A 97 -34.19 36.25 -11.39
N PRO A 98 -34.90 36.42 -10.26
CA PRO A 98 -35.62 35.34 -9.56
C PRO A 98 -36.62 34.56 -10.45
N ASP A 99 -37.12 35.18 -11.52
CA ASP A 99 -38.06 34.55 -12.47
C ASP A 99 -37.46 33.39 -13.28
N GLN A 100 -36.16 33.38 -13.55
CA GLN A 100 -35.51 32.28 -14.27
C GLN A 100 -35.12 31.13 -13.33
N LEU A 101 -34.99 31.41 -12.04
CA LEU A 101 -34.63 30.43 -11.01
C LEU A 101 -35.81 29.50 -10.69
N SER A 102 -37.04 30.03 -10.64
CA SER A 102 -38.25 29.21 -10.39
C SER A 102 -38.50 28.20 -11.52
N LYS A 103 -38.27 28.61 -12.77
CA LYS A 103 -38.37 27.72 -13.95
C LYS A 103 -37.36 26.58 -13.93
N MET A 104 -36.12 26.81 -13.50
CA MET A 104 -35.14 25.73 -13.35
C MET A 104 -35.48 24.80 -12.18
N GLN A 105 -36.00 25.33 -11.08
CA GLN A 105 -36.39 24.54 -9.92
C GLN A 105 -37.53 23.57 -10.24
N GLU A 106 -38.52 23.98 -11.05
CA GLU A 106 -39.56 23.06 -11.54
C GLU A 106 -39.00 21.95 -12.44
N LEU A 107 -38.05 22.27 -13.32
CA LEU A 107 -37.45 21.32 -14.27
C LEU A 107 -36.53 20.30 -13.58
N VAL A 108 -35.89 20.68 -12.47
CA VAL A 108 -35.11 19.76 -11.62
C VAL A 108 -36.04 18.85 -10.82
N GLN A 109 -37.15 19.38 -10.29
CA GLN A 109 -38.14 18.58 -9.56
C GLN A 109 -38.85 17.55 -10.46
N SER A 110 -39.13 17.86 -11.73
CA SER A 110 -39.70 16.87 -12.67
C SER A 110 -38.74 15.71 -12.98
N ASN A 111 -37.43 15.98 -13.01
CA ASN A 111 -36.43 14.99 -13.39
C ASN A 111 -36.08 14.04 -12.24
N VAL A 112 -36.14 14.51 -10.98
CA VAL A 112 -35.97 13.67 -9.78
C VAL A 112 -37.11 12.65 -9.64
N VAL A 113 -38.33 12.99 -10.09
CA VAL A 113 -39.48 12.08 -10.05
C VAL A 113 -39.33 10.94 -11.08
N GLN A 114 -38.71 11.18 -12.24
CA GLN A 114 -38.51 10.15 -13.26
C GLN A 114 -37.42 9.13 -12.92
N SER A 115 -36.40 9.49 -12.13
CA SER A 115 -35.33 8.57 -11.73
C SER A 115 -35.73 7.56 -10.64
N ASN A 116 -36.95 7.61 -10.10
CA ASN A 116 -37.41 6.64 -9.09
C ASN A 116 -37.90 5.30 -9.68
N HIS A 117 -37.89 5.13 -11.00
CA HIS A 117 -37.97 3.80 -11.62
C HIS A 117 -36.60 3.12 -11.67
N ILE A 118 -35.92 3.01 -10.52
CA ILE A 118 -34.74 2.14 -10.42
C ILE A 118 -35.25 0.71 -10.21
N SER A 119 -35.16 -0.05 -11.31
CA SER A 119 -35.25 -1.50 -11.36
C SER A 119 -34.72 -2.16 -10.09
N GLU A 120 -35.55 -2.99 -9.46
CA GLU A 120 -35.12 -4.06 -8.55
C GLU A 120 -34.21 -5.01 -9.35
N LYS A 121 -32.90 -4.76 -9.35
CA LYS A 121 -31.93 -5.77 -9.75
C LYS A 121 -31.62 -6.60 -8.51
N ALA A 122 -32.24 -7.78 -8.48
CA ALA A 122 -32.03 -8.80 -7.47
C ALA A 122 -30.52 -9.01 -7.20
N SER A 123 -30.17 -8.96 -5.92
CA SER A 123 -28.86 -9.27 -5.36
C SER A 123 -28.35 -10.64 -5.84
N CYS A 124 -27.18 -10.66 -6.49
CA CYS A 124 -26.43 -11.87 -6.78
C CYS A 124 -25.92 -12.52 -5.47
N THR A 125 -26.53 -13.60 -5.01
CA THR A 125 -25.93 -14.46 -3.97
C THR A 125 -24.95 -15.44 -4.62
N ALA A 126 -23.66 -15.21 -4.45
CA ALA A 126 -22.63 -16.17 -4.83
C ALA A 126 -22.61 -17.36 -3.85
N LYS A 127 -23.28 -18.47 -4.20
CA LYS A 127 -23.10 -19.75 -3.49
C LYS A 127 -21.77 -20.37 -3.93
N LYS A 128 -20.76 -20.32 -3.05
CA LYS A 128 -19.54 -21.14 -3.16
C LYS A 128 -19.88 -22.59 -2.84
N GLU A 129 -20.12 -23.42 -3.85
CA GLU A 129 -20.10 -24.88 -3.68
C GLU A 129 -18.65 -25.36 -3.53
N LYS A 130 -18.27 -25.75 -2.31
CA LYS A 130 -17.08 -26.56 -2.05
C LYS A 130 -17.32 -27.97 -2.60
N LYS A 131 -16.84 -28.25 -3.81
CA LYS A 131 -16.72 -29.62 -4.32
C LYS A 131 -15.44 -30.27 -3.75
N MET A 132 -15.49 -30.73 -2.50
CA MET A 132 -14.44 -31.58 -1.93
C MET A 132 -14.62 -33.02 -2.45
N LYS A 133 -14.06 -33.31 -3.64
CA LYS A 133 -13.93 -34.69 -4.16
C LYS A 133 -12.63 -34.86 -4.96
N HIS A 134 -11.51 -34.93 -4.25
CA HIS A 134 -10.28 -35.67 -4.58
C HIS A 134 -9.35 -35.35 -3.40
N LEU A 135 -8.98 -36.27 -2.52
CA LEU A 135 -8.10 -37.39 -2.84
C LEU A 135 -8.10 -38.37 -1.64
N LEU A 136 -8.88 -39.45 -1.69
CA LEU A 136 -8.48 -40.67 -0.99
C LEU A 136 -7.48 -41.35 -1.92
N ARG A 137 -6.18 -41.09 -1.70
CA ARG A 137 -5.15 -42.05 -2.07
C ARG A 137 -5.01 -43.01 -0.89
N LYS A 138 -5.54 -44.22 -1.06
CA LYS A 138 -4.99 -45.40 -0.40
C LYS A 138 -3.60 -45.66 -0.97
#